data_AF-A0AB74CBN4-F1
#
_entry.id   AF-A0AB74CBN4-F1
#
_cell.length_a   1.000
_cell.length_b   1.000
_cell.length_c   1.000
_cell.angle_alpha   90.00
_cell.angle_beta   90.00
_cell.angle_gamma   90.00
#
_symmetry.space_group_name_H-M   'P 1'
#
loop_
_entity.id
_entity.type
_entity.pdbx_description
1 polymer ?
#
loop_
_entity_poly.entity_id
_entity_poly.type
_entity_poly.pdbx_seq_one_letter_code
_entity_poly.pdbx_strand_id
1 'polypeptide(L)'
;MRTNYCISVASIRQELKNDSGPLFSWLSNVNQTTDNSNIDPKTWLIVGASRGIGFIFVRLLLASGHRVVATARGPGSALDAVARDAPDRAIILTCDVSRKQSIASFIDQFVQSGVKKVHYAVINAGILGYPNGLDMTFDHFAQHLLTNAVRPLIVAQELLKLSDVSIKTMAFISSEKH
;
A
#
# COMPACT_ATOMS: atom_id res chain seq x y z
N MET A 1 -11.09 -8.63 16.58
CA MET A 1 -11.69 -8.92 15.26
C MET A 1 -10.88 -8.17 14.21
N ARG A 2 -10.21 -8.87 13.28
CA ARG A 2 -9.46 -8.26 12.18
C ARG A 2 -10.37 -8.26 10.94
N THR A 3 -10.58 -7.11 10.31
CA THR A 3 -11.42 -6.99 9.10
C THR A 3 -10.51 -6.84 7.89
N ASN A 4 -10.67 -7.70 6.89
CA ASN A 4 -9.94 -7.65 5.61
C ASN A 4 -10.87 -7.10 4.52
N TYR A 5 -10.41 -6.10 3.75
CA TYR A 5 -11.13 -5.56 2.59
C TYR A 5 -10.34 -5.82 1.30
N CYS A 6 -11.04 -6.17 0.22
CA CYS A 6 -10.52 -6.28 -1.14
C CYS A 6 -11.10 -5.12 -1.95
N ILE A 7 -10.26 -4.23 -2.51
CA ILE A 7 -10.70 -3.08 -3.31
C ILE A 7 -10.09 -3.21 -4.71
N SER A 8 -10.93 -3.09 -5.74
CA SER A 8 -10.58 -3.22 -7.16
C SER A 8 -9.91 -1.97 -7.74
N VAL A 9 -8.88 -2.14 -8.58
CA VAL A 9 -8.19 -1.07 -9.35
C VAL A 9 -9.15 -0.30 -10.27
N ALA A 10 -10.21 -0.94 -10.79
CA ALA A 10 -11.20 -0.29 -11.67
C ALA A 10 -12.09 0.69 -10.89
N SER A 11 -12.52 0.31 -9.68
CA SER A 11 -13.29 1.19 -8.78
C SER A 11 -12.49 2.43 -8.39
N ILE A 12 -11.20 2.29 -8.10
CA ILE A 12 -10.36 3.41 -7.66
C ILE A 12 -10.20 4.49 -8.77
N ARG A 13 -10.19 4.12 -10.06
CA ARG A 13 -10.11 5.08 -11.18
C ARG A 13 -11.40 5.87 -11.41
N GLN A 14 -12.58 5.28 -11.15
CA GLN A 14 -13.84 6.01 -11.16
C GLN A 14 -14.02 6.85 -9.89
N GLU A 15 -13.56 6.35 -8.74
CA GLU A 15 -13.63 7.04 -7.46
C GLU A 15 -12.69 8.26 -7.40
N LEU A 16 -11.52 8.23 -8.05
CA LEU A 16 -10.64 9.39 -8.14
C LEU A 16 -11.16 10.51 -9.06
N LYS A 17 -12.22 10.26 -9.84
CA LYS A 17 -12.92 11.27 -10.64
C LYS A 17 -14.21 11.76 -9.96
N ASN A 18 -14.60 11.16 -8.86
CA ASN A 18 -15.89 11.37 -8.24
C ASN A 18 -15.67 11.52 -6.72
N ASP A 19 -15.66 12.77 -6.24
CA ASP A 19 -15.38 13.15 -4.84
C ASP A 19 -16.39 12.58 -3.82
N SER A 20 -17.34 11.76 -4.28
CA SER A 20 -18.41 11.11 -3.52
C SER A 20 -18.42 9.56 -3.65
N GLY A 21 -17.42 8.94 -4.30
CA GLY A 21 -17.36 7.48 -4.49
C GLY A 21 -17.02 6.67 -3.22
N PRO A 22 -17.18 5.33 -3.17
CA PRO A 22 -16.99 4.51 -1.97
C PRO A 22 -15.61 4.63 -1.30
N LEU A 23 -14.51 4.75 -2.04
CA LEU A 23 -13.19 5.07 -1.47
C LEU A 23 -13.13 6.47 -0.87
N PHE A 24 -13.72 7.48 -1.53
CA PHE A 24 -13.83 8.82 -0.97
C PHE A 24 -14.75 8.84 0.24
N SER A 25 -15.86 8.11 0.24
CA SER A 25 -16.78 7.93 1.36
C SER A 25 -16.11 7.15 2.49
N TRP A 26 -15.28 6.15 2.19
CA TRP A 26 -14.47 5.43 3.17
C TRP A 26 -13.39 6.34 3.78
N LEU A 27 -12.64 7.07 2.96
CA LEU A 27 -11.66 8.09 3.41
C LEU A 27 -12.35 9.22 4.18
N SER A 28 -13.54 9.64 3.75
CA SER A 28 -14.39 10.62 4.43
C SER A 28 -14.89 10.07 5.74
N ASN A 29 -15.27 8.80 5.84
CA ASN A 29 -15.66 8.13 7.09
C ASN A 29 -14.47 7.95 8.04
N VAL A 30 -13.27 7.74 7.52
CA VAL A 30 -12.03 7.80 8.33
C VAL A 30 -11.82 9.22 8.88
N ASN A 31 -12.19 10.26 8.14
CA ASN A 31 -12.12 11.66 8.57
C ASN A 31 -13.37 12.18 9.33
N GLN A 32 -14.53 11.53 9.23
CA GLN A 32 -15.79 11.93 9.88
C GLN A 32 -15.91 11.37 11.31
N THR A 33 -15.02 10.45 11.71
CA THR A 33 -14.91 10.04 13.11
C THR A 33 -14.06 11.00 13.96
N THR A 34 -13.55 12.09 13.37
CA THR A 34 -12.93 13.19 14.10
C THR A 34 -13.81 14.43 13.98
N ASP A 35 -14.44 14.78 15.10
CA ASP A 35 -14.94 16.11 15.39
C ASP A 35 -13.90 17.18 14.98
N ASN A 36 -14.39 18.29 14.40
CA ASN A 36 -13.62 19.39 13.82
C ASN A 36 -12.83 20.16 14.89
N SER A 37 -11.75 19.57 15.40
CA SER A 37 -10.62 20.29 16.03
C SER A 37 -9.40 19.40 16.36
N ASN A 38 -9.43 18.08 16.12
CA ASN A 38 -8.29 17.21 16.46
C ASN A 38 -8.13 16.04 15.47
N ILE A 39 -7.35 16.23 14.41
CA ILE A 39 -6.93 15.11 13.55
C ILE A 39 -5.94 14.27 14.37
N ASP A 40 -6.37 13.09 14.83
CA ASP A 40 -5.46 12.10 15.44
C ASP A 40 -4.67 11.39 14.32
N PRO A 41 -3.38 11.72 14.10
CA PRO A 41 -2.63 11.26 12.93
C PRO A 41 -2.47 9.74 12.96
N LYS A 42 -3.02 9.06 11.95
CA LYS A 42 -2.87 7.61 11.79
C LYS A 42 -1.61 7.29 10.98
N THR A 43 -0.90 6.25 11.39
CA THR A 43 0.20 5.65 10.62
C THR A 43 -0.33 4.66 9.57
N TRP A 44 0.05 4.86 8.32
CA TRP A 44 -0.26 4.00 7.18
C TRP A 44 1.00 3.34 6.65
N LEU A 45 0.91 2.07 6.26
CA LEU A 45 1.94 1.35 5.52
C LEU A 45 1.43 1.05 4.12
N ILE A 46 2.04 1.61 3.08
CA ILE A 46 1.66 1.37 1.69
C ILE A 46 2.78 0.62 0.98
N VAL A 47 2.56 -0.67 0.73
CA VAL A 47 3.51 -1.52 0.00
C VAL A 47 3.23 -1.43 -1.50
N GLY A 48 4.26 -1.12 -2.30
CA GLY A 48 4.16 -0.95 -3.74
C GLY A 48 3.57 0.40 -4.14
N ALA A 49 4.10 1.47 -3.57
CA ALA A 49 3.65 2.84 -3.75
C ALA A 49 4.41 3.61 -4.84
N SER A 50 5.31 2.97 -5.58
CA SER A 50 6.18 3.67 -6.55
C SER A 50 5.42 4.44 -7.64
N ARG A 51 4.23 3.97 -8.03
CA ARG A 51 3.44 4.51 -9.15
C ARG A 51 1.95 4.25 -8.94
N GLY A 52 1.12 4.86 -9.79
CA GLY A 52 -0.31 4.58 -9.88
C GLY A 52 -1.05 4.89 -8.58
N ILE A 53 -1.96 3.99 -8.20
CA ILE A 53 -2.84 4.16 -7.03
C ILE A 53 -2.04 4.33 -5.74
N GLY A 54 -1.03 3.50 -5.51
CA GLY A 54 -0.22 3.57 -4.28
C GLY A 54 0.45 4.94 -4.12
N PHE A 55 0.95 5.53 -5.20
CA PHE A 55 1.56 6.87 -5.17
C PHE A 55 0.55 7.97 -4.83
N ILE A 56 -0.62 7.94 -5.48
CA ILE A 56 -1.70 8.91 -5.22
C ILE A 56 -2.15 8.80 -3.75
N PHE A 57 -2.27 7.58 -3.26
CA PHE A 57 -2.70 7.31 -1.89
C PHE A 57 -1.73 7.89 -0.86
N VAL A 58 -0.41 7.74 -1.07
CA VAL A 58 0.60 8.37 -0.20
C VAL A 58 0.42 9.89 -0.15
N ARG A 59 0.23 10.55 -1.31
CA ARG A 59 0.06 12.00 -1.37
C ARG A 59 -1.20 12.47 -0.64
N LEU A 60 -2.33 11.78 -0.85
CA LEU A 60 -3.60 12.12 -0.20
C LEU A 60 -3.51 11.95 1.32
N LEU A 61 -2.95 10.84 1.79
CA LEU A 61 -2.81 10.58 3.23
C LEU A 61 -1.92 11.63 3.92
N LEU A 62 -0.82 12.02 3.28
CA LEU A 62 0.04 13.09 3.82
C LEU A 62 -0.66 14.45 3.80
N ALA A 63 -1.43 14.77 2.77
CA ALA A 63 -2.24 15.99 2.73
C ALA A 63 -3.31 16.02 3.84
N SER A 64 -3.87 14.86 4.21
CA SER A 64 -4.83 14.71 5.32
C SER A 64 -4.19 14.67 6.72
N GLY A 65 -2.90 15.00 6.86
CA GLY A 65 -2.26 15.08 8.17
C GLY A 65 -1.75 13.74 8.73
N HIS A 66 -1.85 12.64 8.00
CA HIS A 66 -1.41 11.32 8.46
C HIS A 66 0.11 11.12 8.34
N ARG A 67 0.59 10.01 8.91
CA ARG A 67 1.96 9.50 8.76
C ARG A 67 1.95 8.31 7.81
N VAL A 68 2.91 8.25 6.91
CA VAL A 68 2.97 7.23 5.86
C VAL A 68 4.35 6.61 5.82
N VAL A 69 4.39 5.28 5.92
CA VAL A 69 5.50 4.44 5.51
C VAL A 69 5.15 3.91 4.13
N ALA A 70 5.95 4.19 3.13
CA ALA A 70 5.67 3.76 1.76
C ALA A 70 6.85 2.97 1.21
N THR A 71 6.58 1.99 0.36
CA THR A 71 7.65 1.21 -0.28
C THR A 71 7.80 1.51 -1.78
N ALA A 72 9.06 1.59 -2.21
CA ALA A 72 9.44 1.70 -3.61
C ALA A 72 10.39 0.57 -4.01
N ARG A 73 10.45 0.22 -5.30
CA ARG A 73 11.39 -0.82 -5.79
C ARG A 73 12.86 -0.42 -5.70
N GLY A 74 13.14 0.87 -5.59
CA GLY A 74 14.48 1.44 -5.51
C GLY A 74 14.45 2.96 -5.46
N PRO A 75 15.63 3.59 -5.37
CA PRO A 75 15.78 5.05 -5.32
C PRO A 75 15.42 5.70 -6.66
N GLY A 76 15.23 7.03 -6.64
CA GLY A 76 14.81 7.80 -7.80
C GLY A 76 13.30 7.73 -8.04
N SER A 77 12.53 7.31 -7.04
CA SER A 77 11.09 7.22 -7.15
C SER A 77 10.44 8.59 -6.92
N ALA A 78 9.21 8.78 -7.42
CA ALA A 78 8.45 9.99 -7.12
C ALA A 78 8.16 10.16 -5.61
N LEU A 79 8.24 9.08 -4.83
CA LEU A 79 8.10 9.12 -3.37
C LEU A 79 9.28 9.83 -2.69
N ASP A 80 10.45 9.88 -3.34
CA ASP A 80 11.63 10.53 -2.77
C ASP A 80 11.41 12.04 -2.67
N ALA A 81 10.69 12.64 -3.63
CA ALA A 81 10.26 14.04 -3.54
C ALA A 81 9.25 14.24 -2.42
N VAL A 82 8.25 13.35 -2.33
CA VAL A 82 7.23 13.40 -1.27
C VAL A 82 7.86 13.30 0.13
N ALA A 83 8.90 12.48 0.29
CA ALA A 83 9.63 12.36 1.54
C ALA A 83 10.37 13.64 1.93
N ARG A 84 10.93 14.35 0.94
CA ARG A 84 11.56 15.66 1.17
C ARG A 84 10.56 16.73 1.57
N ASP A 85 9.33 16.67 1.05
CA ASP A 85 8.28 17.64 1.37
C ASP A 85 7.61 17.38 2.73
N ALA A 86 7.74 16.16 3.28
CA ALA A 86 7.13 15.75 4.54
C ALA A 86 8.05 14.84 5.40
N PRO A 87 9.28 15.28 5.76
CA PRO A 87 10.30 14.42 6.35
C PRO A 87 9.88 13.79 7.69
N ASP A 88 9.07 14.48 8.49
CA ASP A 88 8.61 13.97 9.79
C ASP A 88 7.47 12.95 9.69
N ARG A 89 6.82 12.89 8.52
CA ARG A 89 5.58 12.12 8.31
C ARG A 89 5.70 11.07 7.22
N ALA A 90 6.71 11.12 6.37
CA ALA A 90 6.92 10.20 5.26
C ALA A 90 8.23 9.41 5.42
N ILE A 91 8.13 8.08 5.51
CA ILE A 91 9.28 7.16 5.53
C ILE A 91 9.22 6.32 4.27
N ILE A 92 10.27 6.37 3.44
CA ILE A 92 10.34 5.59 2.21
C ILE A 92 11.30 4.43 2.39
N LEU A 93 10.81 3.21 2.23
CA LEU A 93 11.58 1.98 2.33
C LEU A 93 11.72 1.30 0.96
N THR A 94 12.77 0.52 0.78
CA THR A 94 12.96 -0.24 -0.46
C THR A 94 12.31 -1.61 -0.35
N CYS A 95 11.35 -1.90 -1.22
CA CYS A 95 10.73 -3.22 -1.36
C CYS A 95 10.33 -3.47 -2.82
N ASP A 96 10.95 -4.47 -3.43
CA ASP A 96 10.48 -5.12 -4.63
C ASP A 96 9.78 -6.43 -4.26
N VAL A 97 8.46 -6.36 -4.21
CA VAL A 97 7.58 -7.49 -3.85
C VAL A 97 7.77 -8.72 -4.73
N SER A 98 8.33 -8.60 -5.94
CA SER A 98 8.61 -9.76 -6.80
C SER A 98 9.77 -10.62 -6.27
N ARG A 99 10.68 -10.04 -5.47
CA ARG A 99 11.92 -10.67 -4.98
C ARG A 99 11.84 -10.98 -3.48
N LYS A 100 11.97 -12.27 -3.11
CA LYS A 100 11.90 -12.73 -1.71
C LYS A 100 12.91 -12.03 -0.80
N GLN A 101 14.15 -11.90 -1.26
CA GLN A 101 15.23 -11.23 -0.51
C GLN A 101 14.92 -9.75 -0.29
N SER A 102 14.25 -9.10 -1.25
CA SER A 102 13.84 -7.71 -1.09
C SER A 102 12.73 -7.57 -0.05
N ILE A 103 11.82 -8.54 0.07
CA ILE A 103 10.80 -8.54 1.13
C ILE A 103 11.49 -8.68 2.50
N ALA A 104 12.43 -9.61 2.66
CA ALA A 104 13.16 -9.77 3.92
C ALA A 104 13.89 -8.47 4.32
N SER A 105 14.65 -7.88 3.39
CA SER A 105 15.32 -6.60 3.63
C SER A 105 14.36 -5.46 3.95
N PHE A 106 13.17 -5.45 3.34
CA PHE A 106 12.11 -4.49 3.67
C PHE A 106 11.65 -4.63 5.12
N ILE A 107 11.50 -5.86 5.62
CA ILE A 107 11.09 -6.11 7.01
C ILE A 107 12.16 -5.58 7.97
N ASP A 108 13.44 -5.82 7.68
CA ASP A 108 14.55 -5.30 8.49
C ASP A 108 14.55 -3.76 8.51
N GLN A 109 14.42 -3.12 7.35
CA GLN A 109 14.29 -1.67 7.22
C GLN A 109 13.08 -1.14 8.00
N PHE A 110 11.95 -1.84 7.94
CA PHE A 110 10.73 -1.45 8.64
C PHE A 110 10.90 -1.51 10.16
N VAL A 111 11.55 -2.56 10.68
CA VAL A 111 11.88 -2.65 12.11
C VAL A 111 12.83 -1.53 12.53
N GLN A 112 13.87 -1.25 11.73
CA GLN A 112 14.85 -0.19 11.97
C GLN A 112 14.24 1.22 11.93
N SER A 113 13.15 1.41 11.18
CA SER A 113 12.42 2.70 11.13
C SER A 113 11.80 3.11 12.48
N GLY A 114 11.73 2.18 13.44
CA GLY A 114 11.15 2.43 14.77
C GLY A 114 9.62 2.49 14.78
N VAL A 115 8.94 2.22 13.67
CA VAL A 115 7.48 2.22 13.59
C VAL A 115 6.92 1.00 14.32
N LYS A 116 6.32 1.23 15.49
CA LYS A 116 5.70 0.18 16.33
C LYS A 116 4.19 0.04 16.16
N LYS A 117 3.53 1.02 15.54
CA LYS A 117 2.07 1.03 15.37
C LYS A 117 1.68 1.44 13.96
N VAL A 118 0.98 0.56 13.27
CA VAL A 118 0.37 0.76 11.96
C VAL A 118 -1.14 0.62 12.10
N HIS A 119 -1.87 1.67 11.75
CA HIS A 119 -3.33 1.61 11.76
C HIS A 119 -3.83 0.86 10.53
N TYR A 120 -3.26 1.15 9.37
CA TYR A 120 -3.68 0.56 8.11
C TYR A 120 -2.46 0.15 7.29
N ALA A 121 -2.40 -1.12 6.91
CA ALA A 121 -1.44 -1.64 5.95
C ALA A 121 -2.15 -1.94 4.63
N VAL A 122 -1.72 -1.32 3.54
CA VAL A 122 -2.25 -1.53 2.20
C VAL A 122 -1.16 -2.18 1.36
N ILE A 123 -1.43 -3.39 0.87
CA ILE A 123 -0.48 -4.18 0.10
C ILE A 123 -0.91 -4.18 -1.37
N ASN A 124 -0.15 -3.44 -2.20
CA ASN A 124 -0.39 -3.28 -3.63
C ASN A 124 0.80 -3.85 -4.42
N ALA A 125 0.73 -5.10 -4.87
CA ALA A 125 1.83 -5.73 -5.61
C ALA A 125 1.64 -5.77 -7.14
N GLY A 126 0.61 -5.09 -7.66
CA GLY A 126 0.18 -5.25 -9.04
C GLY A 126 1.25 -4.92 -10.09
N ILE A 127 1.61 -5.90 -10.91
CA ILE A 127 2.15 -5.64 -12.25
C ILE A 127 0.95 -5.52 -13.21
N LEU A 128 0.82 -4.36 -13.87
CA LEU A 128 -0.06 -4.18 -15.03
C LEU A 128 0.59 -4.90 -16.22
N GLY A 129 0.08 -6.07 -16.58
CA GLY A 129 0.58 -6.83 -17.72
C GLY A 129 -0.13 -8.16 -17.86
N TYR A 130 -1.23 -8.16 -18.61
CA TYR A 130 -1.66 -9.37 -19.30
C TYR A 130 -1.11 -9.26 -20.71
N PRO A 131 -0.17 -10.11 -21.17
CA PRO A 131 -0.10 -10.38 -22.60
C PRO A 131 -1.48 -10.89 -23.01
N ASN A 132 -1.95 -10.48 -24.19
CA ASN A 132 -3.25 -10.85 -24.73
C ASN A 132 -3.46 -12.37 -24.54
N GLY A 133 -4.64 -12.80 -24.10
CA GLY A 133 -4.87 -14.13 -23.53
C GLY A 133 -4.50 -15.35 -24.41
N LEU A 134 -4.14 -15.13 -25.67
CA LEU A 134 -3.67 -16.16 -26.60
C LEU A 134 -2.14 -16.33 -26.60
N ASP A 135 -1.37 -15.34 -26.15
CA ASP A 135 0.11 -15.35 -26.11
C ASP A 135 0.67 -15.64 -24.70
N MET A 136 -0.18 -16.06 -23.76
CA MET A 136 0.21 -16.28 -22.37
C MET A 136 0.78 -17.68 -22.17
N THR A 137 2.09 -17.77 -21.89
CA THR A 137 2.69 -19.03 -21.43
C THR A 137 2.30 -19.34 -19.99
N PHE A 138 2.38 -20.62 -19.61
CA PHE A 138 2.19 -21.03 -18.22
C PHE A 138 3.14 -20.28 -17.27
N ASP A 139 4.40 -20.10 -17.66
CA ASP A 139 5.39 -19.39 -16.84
C ASP A 139 5.03 -17.92 -16.63
N HIS A 140 4.51 -17.24 -17.66
CA HIS A 140 4.02 -15.87 -17.53
C HIS A 140 2.80 -15.78 -16.59
N PHE A 141 1.88 -16.73 -16.70
CA PHE A 141 0.72 -16.80 -15.82
C PHE A 141 1.10 -17.12 -14.36
N ALA A 142 1.99 -18.10 -14.16
CA ALA A 142 2.52 -18.46 -12.85
C ALA A 142 3.23 -17.27 -12.21
N GLN A 143 4.07 -16.54 -12.96
CA GLN A 143 4.75 -15.34 -12.48
C GLN A 143 3.76 -14.23 -12.09
N HIS A 144 2.65 -14.10 -12.82
CA HIS A 144 1.57 -13.17 -12.50
C HIS A 144 0.89 -13.52 -11.17
N LEU A 145 0.49 -14.78 -10.98
CA LEU A 145 -0.10 -15.25 -9.72
C LEU A 145 0.88 -15.12 -8.55
N LEU A 146 2.15 -15.45 -8.78
CA LEU A 146 3.20 -15.28 -7.79
C LEU A 146 3.26 -13.82 -7.34
N THR A 147 3.36 -12.88 -8.28
CA THR A 147 3.54 -11.45 -7.95
C THR A 147 2.28 -10.80 -7.37
N ASN A 148 1.10 -11.10 -7.91
CA ASN A 148 -0.14 -10.39 -7.56
C ASN A 148 -0.93 -11.03 -6.41
N ALA A 149 -0.67 -12.30 -6.07
CA ALA A 149 -1.37 -12.99 -4.99
C ALA A 149 -0.41 -13.53 -3.91
N VAL A 150 0.55 -14.36 -4.32
CA VAL A 150 1.43 -15.06 -3.36
C VAL A 150 2.36 -14.08 -2.63
N ARG A 151 2.98 -13.14 -3.36
CA ARG A 151 3.93 -12.17 -2.78
C ARG A 151 3.26 -11.20 -1.79
N PRO A 152 2.09 -10.61 -2.06
CA PRO A 152 1.34 -9.86 -1.06
C PRO A 152 1.09 -10.65 0.22
N LEU A 153 0.71 -11.92 0.08
CA LEU A 153 0.46 -12.78 1.24
C LEU A 153 1.75 -13.02 2.04
N ILE A 154 2.88 -13.23 1.37
CA ILE A 154 4.19 -13.36 2.04
C ILE A 154 4.52 -12.06 2.79
N VAL A 155 4.36 -10.89 2.17
CA VAL A 155 4.59 -9.60 2.85
C VAL A 155 3.71 -9.47 4.09
N ALA A 156 2.42 -9.79 3.97
CA ALA A 156 1.49 -9.78 5.09
C ALA A 156 1.94 -10.72 6.22
N GLN A 157 2.32 -11.95 5.88
CA GLN A 157 2.80 -12.94 6.85
C GLN A 157 4.04 -12.44 7.59
N GLU A 158 5.04 -11.92 6.88
CA GLU A 158 6.25 -11.41 7.52
C GLU A 158 5.97 -10.21 8.43
N LEU A 159 5.10 -9.29 8.02
CA LEU A 159 4.68 -8.16 8.87
C LEU A 159 3.94 -8.62 10.13
N LEU A 160 3.10 -9.65 10.03
CA LEU A 160 2.32 -10.18 11.15
C LEU A 160 3.15 -11.03 12.13
N LYS A 161 4.36 -11.46 11.75
CA LYS A 161 5.31 -12.13 12.65
C LYS A 161 6.02 -11.18 13.60
N LEU A 162 5.99 -9.88 13.32
CA LEU A 162 6.64 -8.86 14.15
C LEU A 162 5.84 -8.68 15.46
N SER A 163 6.35 -9.21 16.57
CA SER A 163 5.71 -9.11 17.90
C SER A 163 5.55 -7.68 18.39
N ASP A 164 6.52 -6.82 18.05
CA ASP A 164 6.59 -5.45 18.55
C ASP A 164 5.81 -4.45 17.69
N VAL A 165 5.19 -4.91 16.61
CA VAL A 165 4.44 -4.05 15.70
C VAL A 165 2.97 -4.41 15.74
N SER A 166 2.15 -3.44 16.14
CA SER A 166 0.71 -3.56 16.09
C SER A 166 0.17 -3.09 14.74
N ILE A 167 -0.47 -3.99 13.98
CA ILE A 167 -1.20 -3.68 12.75
C ILE A 167 -2.69 -3.89 12.99
N LYS A 168 -3.50 -2.82 12.93
CA LYS A 168 -4.95 -2.91 13.19
C LYS A 168 -5.71 -3.50 12.01
N THR A 169 -5.47 -2.98 10.82
CA THR A 169 -6.18 -3.37 9.60
C THR A 169 -5.19 -3.58 8.45
N MET A 170 -5.42 -4.63 7.67
CA MET A 170 -4.66 -4.94 6.47
C MET A 170 -5.61 -5.08 5.28
N ALA A 171 -5.28 -4.43 4.18
CA ALA A 171 -6.03 -4.46 2.94
C ALA A 171 -5.12 -4.88 1.79
N PHE A 172 -5.67 -5.66 0.87
CA PHE A 172 -4.98 -6.11 -0.34
C PHE A 172 -5.64 -5.43 -1.53
N ILE A 173 -4.84 -4.72 -2.33
CA ILE A 173 -5.34 -4.16 -3.59
C ILE A 173 -5.21 -5.23 -4.67
N SER A 174 -6.34 -5.53 -5.30
CA SER A 174 -6.44 -6.43 -6.45
C SER A 174 -7.09 -5.67 -7.60
N SER A 175 -6.93 -6.13 -8.84
CA SER A 175 -7.69 -5.61 -9.98
C SER A 175 -8.84 -6.56 -10.32
N GLU A 176 -10.07 -6.07 -10.44
CA GLU A 176 -11.07 -6.78 -11.23
C GLU A 176 -10.77 -6.61 -12.71
N LYS A 177 -10.92 -7.71 -13.46
CA LYS A 177 -11.07 -7.63 -14.92
C LYS A 177 -12.55 -7.37 -15.22
N HIS A 178 -12.81 -6.39 -16.08
CA HIS A 178 -14.01 -6.35 -16.91
C HIS A 178 -13.74 -7.15 -18.19
#